data_AF-A0A561VGP4-F1
#
_entry.id   AF-A0A561VGP4-F1
#
_cell.length_a   1.000
_cell.length_b   1.000
_cell.length_c   1.000
_cell.angle_alpha   90.00
_cell.angle_beta   90.00
_cell.angle_gamma   90.00
#
_symmetry.space_group_name_H-M   'P 1'
#
loop_
_entity.id
_entity.type
_entity.pdbx_description
1 polymer ?
#
loop_
_entity_poly.entity_id
_entity_poly.type
_entity_poly.pdbx_seq_one_letter_code
_entity_poly.pdbx_strand_id
1 'polypeptide(L)'
;MTAYLAEYAWVGGRVEPDVRIEVADGRFGAVTPGSPDPSATRLTGLVLPGLANAHSHAFHRALRGRTHHDRGSFWTWRELMYRVAGRLDPDNYFTLARAVYGEMALAGITCVGEFHYLHHGPDGTPYADPNAMGHALIAAAAAAGIRITLLDTVYLTAGVDGTPLDGVQRRFSDGSYDGWHARFDRLRGGAGVRIGAALHSVRAAPVEGMATFARRTDGLPVHVHLSEQPAENEQCQAVHGCSPAELLDTMGVWQPMTTAVHATHLTDADRDLLAGQYVCLCPTTERDLADGIGPARALADAGATLTLGSDSHAVIDLFEEARGVELDERLATRRRGHFGAGELLRAATATGHASLGWPDAGEIATGQRADLVAVSLSSARTAGIDPAGVLFAATAADVTDVVVDGRPVVTGGRHHAMDVPRLLRETIEGVLR
;
A
#
# COMPACT_ATOMS: atom_id res chain seq x y z
N MET A 1 27.02 15.42 1.14
CA MET A 1 26.68 14.96 -0.21
C MET A 1 27.22 13.55 -0.37
N THR A 2 26.35 12.60 -0.70
CA THR A 2 26.70 11.19 -0.94
C THR A 2 26.60 10.92 -2.43
N ALA A 3 27.50 10.13 -2.99
CA ALA A 3 27.45 9.74 -4.39
C ALA A 3 27.30 8.22 -4.51
N TYR A 4 26.37 7.79 -5.37
CA TYR A 4 26.18 6.41 -5.76
C TYR A 4 26.55 6.21 -7.24
N LEU A 5 27.10 5.05 -7.57
CA LEU A 5 27.26 4.59 -8.94
C LEU A 5 26.37 3.36 -9.13
N ALA A 6 25.29 3.51 -9.87
CA ALA A 6 24.42 2.43 -10.27
C ALA A 6 24.99 1.73 -11.51
N GLU A 7 25.13 0.40 -11.46
CA GLU A 7 25.54 -0.40 -12.63
C GLU A 7 24.55 -0.20 -13.78
N TYR A 8 23.25 -0.33 -13.48
CA TYR A 8 22.17 0.17 -14.31
C TYR A 8 21.18 0.96 -13.44
N ALA A 9 20.50 1.96 -14.01
CA ALA A 9 19.37 2.61 -13.36
C ALA A 9 18.20 2.84 -14.32
N TRP A 10 16.97 2.78 -13.79
CA TRP A 10 15.78 3.19 -14.53
C TRP A 10 15.59 4.71 -14.44
N VAL A 11 15.94 5.43 -15.52
CA VAL A 11 15.93 6.90 -15.58
C VAL A 11 15.21 7.33 -16.86
N GLY A 12 14.29 8.30 -16.75
CA GLY A 12 13.57 8.83 -17.93
C GLY A 12 12.77 7.78 -18.71
N GLY A 13 12.31 6.72 -18.04
CA GLY A 13 11.52 5.65 -18.66
C GLY A 13 12.33 4.58 -19.41
N ARG A 14 13.65 4.52 -19.20
CA ARG A 14 14.54 3.52 -19.81
C ARG A 14 15.64 3.09 -18.85
N VAL A 15 16.28 1.96 -19.17
CA VAL A 15 17.46 1.49 -18.46
C VAL A 15 18.70 2.19 -19.02
N GLU A 16 19.50 2.80 -18.15
CA GLU A 16 20.76 3.46 -18.47
C GLU A 16 21.91 2.80 -17.69
N PRO A 17 23.08 2.56 -18.31
CA PRO A 17 24.25 2.03 -17.62
C PRO A 17 25.09 3.14 -16.94
N ASP A 18 25.90 2.74 -15.95
CA ASP A 18 26.92 3.57 -15.29
C ASP A 18 26.38 4.94 -14.87
N VAL A 19 25.28 4.93 -14.11
CA VAL A 19 24.58 6.16 -13.71
C VAL A 19 25.14 6.66 -12.39
N ARG A 20 25.74 7.85 -12.43
CA ARG A 20 26.14 8.59 -11.23
C ARG A 20 24.93 9.31 -10.63
N ILE A 21 24.69 9.08 -9.35
CA ILE A 21 23.59 9.68 -8.60
C ILE A 21 24.15 10.42 -7.39
N GLU A 22 23.94 11.73 -7.35
CA GLU A 22 24.36 12.59 -6.24
C GLU A 22 23.19 12.89 -5.32
N VAL A 23 23.39 12.73 -4.02
CA VAL A 23 22.37 12.90 -2.99
C VAL A 23 22.80 13.96 -1.99
N ALA A 24 21.92 14.94 -1.76
CA ALA A 24 22.08 15.98 -0.76
C ALA A 24 20.73 16.24 -0.09
N ASP A 25 20.72 16.36 1.24
CA ASP A 25 19.53 16.69 2.04
C ASP A 25 18.30 15.82 1.72
N GLY A 26 18.55 14.53 1.49
CA GLY A 26 17.55 13.52 1.17
C GLY A 26 16.93 13.61 -0.23
N ARG A 27 17.54 14.39 -1.13
CA ARG A 27 17.09 14.57 -2.52
C ARG A 27 18.21 14.26 -3.52
N PHE A 28 17.82 13.91 -4.73
CA PHE A 28 18.76 13.79 -5.85
C PHE A 28 19.23 15.18 -6.28
N GLY A 29 20.52 15.48 -6.14
CA GLY A 29 21.15 16.71 -6.62
C GLY A 29 21.49 16.64 -8.11
N ALA A 30 21.95 15.49 -8.58
CA ALA A 30 22.25 15.23 -9.98
C ALA A 30 22.11 13.73 -10.32
N VAL A 31 21.65 13.43 -11.54
CA VAL A 31 21.55 12.07 -12.08
C VAL A 31 22.18 12.09 -13.47
N THR A 32 23.33 11.44 -13.64
CA THR A 32 24.14 11.53 -14.86
C THR A 32 24.46 10.13 -15.41
N PRO A 33 23.76 9.68 -16.46
CA PRO A 33 24.07 8.44 -17.17
C PRO A 33 25.45 8.43 -17.81
N GLY A 34 26.07 7.26 -17.96
CA GLY A 34 27.38 7.11 -18.62
C GLY A 34 28.51 7.86 -17.92
N SER A 35 28.42 8.01 -16.60
CA SER A 35 29.36 8.78 -15.77
C SER A 35 29.97 7.87 -14.70
N PRO A 36 30.93 7.00 -15.07
CA PRO A 36 31.57 6.11 -14.10
C PRO A 36 32.35 6.94 -13.07
N ASP A 37 32.16 6.62 -11.79
CA ASP A 37 32.97 7.15 -10.69
C ASP A 37 33.37 6.03 -9.72
N PRO A 38 34.62 5.55 -9.78
CA PRO A 38 35.13 4.52 -8.88
C PRO A 38 35.15 4.90 -7.40
N SER A 39 35.02 6.19 -7.06
CA SER A 39 34.99 6.68 -5.67
C SER A 39 33.59 6.68 -5.06
N ALA A 40 32.54 6.56 -5.88
CA ALA A 40 31.15 6.51 -5.43
C ALA A 40 30.78 5.13 -4.84
N THR A 41 29.78 5.09 -3.96
CA THR A 41 29.26 3.82 -3.43
C THR A 41 28.53 3.07 -4.54
N ARG A 42 29.01 1.87 -4.88
CA ARG A 42 28.46 1.08 -5.98
C ARG A 42 27.16 0.39 -5.57
N LEU A 43 26.14 0.49 -6.44
CA LEU A 43 24.92 -0.30 -6.38
C LEU A 43 24.92 -1.26 -7.59
N THR A 44 24.92 -2.56 -7.33
CA THR A 44 25.01 -3.60 -8.36
C THR A 44 23.65 -4.00 -8.89
N GLY A 45 23.58 -4.45 -10.15
CA GLY A 45 22.32 -4.80 -10.81
C GLY A 45 21.55 -3.58 -11.31
N LEU A 46 20.22 -3.64 -11.27
CA LEU A 46 19.35 -2.54 -11.72
C LEU A 46 18.82 -1.74 -10.53
N VAL A 47 19.08 -0.44 -10.53
CA VAL A 47 18.55 0.50 -9.55
C VAL A 47 17.23 1.10 -10.04
N LEU A 48 16.18 0.91 -9.26
CA LEU A 48 14.84 1.43 -9.47
C LEU A 48 14.57 2.59 -8.49
N PRO A 49 13.58 3.47 -8.79
CA PRO A 49 13.03 4.35 -7.77
C PRO A 49 12.47 3.55 -6.58
N GLY A 50 12.39 4.19 -5.40
CA GLY A 50 11.74 3.59 -4.23
C GLY A 50 10.32 3.12 -4.53
N LEU A 51 9.98 1.89 -4.12
CA LEU A 51 8.64 1.32 -4.33
C LEU A 51 7.64 1.92 -3.32
N ALA A 52 6.39 2.08 -3.73
CA ALA A 52 5.30 2.62 -2.92
C ALA A 52 4.20 1.58 -2.76
N ASN A 53 3.98 1.14 -1.53
CA ASN A 53 2.90 0.22 -1.19
C ASN A 53 1.65 1.03 -0.83
N ALA A 54 0.74 1.23 -1.77
CA ALA A 54 -0.38 2.16 -1.63
C ALA A 54 -1.48 1.68 -0.68
N HIS A 55 -1.50 0.40 -0.32
CA HIS A 55 -2.50 -0.16 0.59
C HIS A 55 -1.95 -1.27 1.47
N SER A 56 -2.22 -1.16 2.77
CA SER A 56 -1.65 -2.00 3.82
C SER A 56 -2.57 -2.08 5.04
N HIS A 57 -2.66 -3.27 5.63
CA HIS A 57 -3.20 -3.49 6.96
C HIS A 57 -2.14 -4.21 7.82
N ALA A 58 -1.28 -3.47 8.52
CA ALA A 58 -0.06 -4.03 9.12
C ALA A 58 -0.30 -5.26 10.00
N PHE A 59 -1.40 -5.29 10.76
CA PHE A 59 -1.70 -6.42 11.64
C PHE A 59 -2.16 -7.69 10.90
N HIS A 60 -2.63 -7.59 9.65
CA HIS A 60 -3.02 -8.74 8.83
C HIS A 60 -1.82 -9.63 8.52
N ARG A 61 -0.60 -9.10 8.60
CA ARG A 61 0.62 -9.87 8.46
C ARG A 61 0.72 -11.07 9.43
N ALA A 62 0.04 -11.00 10.58
CA ALA A 62 -0.05 -12.10 11.54
C ALA A 62 -0.91 -13.28 11.04
N LEU A 63 -1.80 -13.05 10.06
CA LEU A 63 -2.69 -14.04 9.47
C LEU A 63 -1.99 -14.90 8.41
N ARG A 64 -0.97 -14.35 7.74
CA ARG A 64 -0.25 -14.98 6.62
C ARG A 64 0.04 -16.46 6.91
N GLY A 65 -0.42 -17.34 6.02
CA GLY A 65 -0.16 -18.77 6.04
C GLY A 65 -0.90 -19.55 7.13
N ARG A 66 -1.91 -18.97 7.79
CA ARG A 66 -2.65 -19.59 8.91
C ARG A 66 -4.14 -19.78 8.65
N THR A 67 -4.64 -19.34 7.50
CA THR A 67 -6.06 -19.32 7.16
C THR A 67 -6.46 -20.42 6.18
N HIS A 68 -5.51 -21.29 5.78
CA HIS A 68 -5.70 -22.37 4.80
C HIS A 68 -5.96 -23.75 5.43
N HIS A 69 -6.05 -23.86 6.76
CA HIS A 69 -6.42 -25.12 7.43
C HIS A 69 -7.83 -25.55 7.03
N ASP A 70 -8.04 -26.85 6.83
CA ASP A 70 -9.32 -27.44 6.39
C ASP A 70 -9.92 -26.82 5.12
N ARG A 71 -9.06 -26.43 4.18
CA ARG A 71 -9.36 -25.72 2.91
C ARG A 71 -9.70 -24.23 3.07
N GLY A 72 -9.82 -23.72 4.30
CA GLY A 72 -10.03 -22.30 4.60
C GLY A 72 -11.34 -21.71 4.04
N SER A 73 -11.71 -20.55 4.54
CA SER A 73 -12.76 -19.69 3.98
C SER A 73 -12.52 -18.25 4.42
N PHE A 74 -13.23 -17.30 3.79
CA PHE A 74 -13.29 -15.92 4.26
C PHE A 74 -13.66 -15.84 5.76
N TRP A 75 -14.53 -16.73 6.26
CA TRP A 75 -14.93 -16.75 7.67
C TRP A 75 -13.80 -17.17 8.60
N THR A 76 -13.04 -18.22 8.27
CA THR A 76 -11.89 -18.66 9.09
C THR A 76 -10.77 -17.62 9.08
N TRP A 77 -10.58 -16.92 7.96
CA TRP A 77 -9.69 -15.76 7.88
C TRP A 77 -10.16 -14.64 8.81
N ARG A 78 -11.45 -14.28 8.74
CA ARG A 78 -12.03 -13.18 9.52
C ARG A 78 -12.01 -13.45 11.02
N GLU A 79 -12.28 -14.69 11.45
CA GLU A 79 -12.19 -15.09 12.86
C GLU A 79 -10.78 -14.91 13.43
N LEU A 80 -9.75 -15.29 12.66
CA LEU A 80 -8.36 -15.08 13.07
C LEU A 80 -8.00 -13.60 13.08
N MET A 81 -8.45 -12.85 12.07
CA MET A 81 -8.29 -11.39 12.00
C MET A 81 -8.86 -10.70 13.24
N TYR A 82 -10.09 -11.05 13.62
CA TYR A 82 -10.74 -10.54 14.83
C TYR A 82 -10.02 -10.95 16.12
N ARG A 83 -9.46 -12.16 16.18
CA ARG A 83 -8.67 -12.61 17.34
C ARG A 83 -7.40 -11.78 17.51
N VAL A 84 -6.67 -11.53 16.43
CA VAL A 84 -5.47 -10.68 16.44
C VAL A 84 -5.86 -9.25 16.81
N ALA A 85 -6.84 -8.67 16.11
CA ALA A 85 -7.33 -7.32 16.37
C ALA A 85 -7.80 -7.15 17.82
N GLY A 86 -8.39 -8.17 18.44
CA GLY A 86 -8.85 -8.15 19.83
C GLY A 86 -7.73 -8.14 20.89
N ARG A 87 -6.50 -8.47 20.51
CA ARG A 87 -5.34 -8.56 21.42
C ARG A 87 -4.35 -7.42 21.29
N LEU A 88 -4.44 -6.66 20.21
CA LEU A 88 -3.53 -5.56 19.97
C LEU A 88 -3.78 -4.41 20.95
N ASP A 89 -2.70 -3.83 21.43
CA ASP A 89 -2.61 -2.57 22.17
C ASP A 89 -1.52 -1.70 21.50
N PRO A 90 -1.34 -0.42 21.89
CA PRO A 90 -0.37 0.45 21.21
C PRO A 90 1.06 -0.09 21.24
N ASP A 91 1.50 -0.74 22.31
CA ASP A 91 2.87 -1.20 22.48
C ASP A 91 3.15 -2.43 21.61
N ASN A 92 2.25 -3.43 21.67
CA ASN A 92 2.41 -4.63 20.87
C ASN A 92 2.10 -4.37 19.37
N TYR A 93 1.28 -3.37 19.05
CA TYR A 93 1.03 -2.98 17.67
C TYR A 93 2.24 -2.25 17.08
N PHE A 94 2.90 -1.36 17.85
CA PHE A 94 4.18 -0.76 17.45
C PHE A 94 5.21 -1.83 17.10
N THR A 95 5.41 -2.81 17.99
CA THR A 95 6.44 -3.84 17.75
C THR A 95 6.11 -4.72 16.54
N LEU A 96 4.85 -5.14 16.38
CA LEU A 96 4.40 -5.89 15.22
C LEU A 96 4.60 -5.09 13.93
N ALA A 97 4.03 -3.88 13.85
CA ALA A 97 4.09 -3.04 12.67
C ALA A 97 5.54 -2.68 12.31
N ARG A 98 6.41 -2.45 13.30
CA ARG A 98 7.84 -2.21 13.05
C ARG A 98 8.48 -3.39 12.31
N ALA A 99 8.15 -4.61 12.68
CA ALA A 99 8.64 -5.81 12.02
C ALA A 99 8.06 -5.95 10.60
N VAL A 100 6.77 -5.66 10.41
CA VAL A 100 6.11 -5.67 9.09
C VAL A 100 6.74 -4.65 8.15
N TYR A 101 6.93 -3.41 8.61
CA TYR A 101 7.55 -2.35 7.83
C TYR A 101 9.04 -2.61 7.57
N GLY A 102 9.73 -3.31 8.47
CA GLY A 102 11.07 -3.84 8.20
C GLY A 102 11.09 -4.87 7.06
N GLU A 103 10.07 -5.73 6.96
CA GLU A 103 9.90 -6.64 5.81
C GLU A 103 9.62 -5.86 4.53
N MET A 104 8.78 -4.82 4.59
CA MET A 104 8.54 -3.92 3.47
C MET A 104 9.84 -3.26 2.98
N ALA A 105 10.66 -2.75 3.89
CA ALA A 105 11.97 -2.18 3.55
C ALA A 105 12.89 -3.22 2.88
N LEU A 106 12.93 -4.47 3.37
CA LEU A 106 13.67 -5.56 2.72
C LEU A 106 13.16 -5.87 1.31
N ALA A 107 11.87 -5.64 1.04
CA ALA A 107 11.23 -5.83 -0.26
C ALA A 107 11.36 -4.63 -1.21
N GLY A 108 12.11 -3.58 -0.86
CA GLY A 108 12.28 -2.38 -1.69
C GLY A 108 11.22 -1.30 -1.49
N ILE A 109 10.29 -1.48 -0.56
CA ILE A 109 9.24 -0.49 -0.27
C ILE A 109 9.82 0.62 0.60
N THR A 110 9.58 1.86 0.18
CA THR A 110 10.10 3.08 0.82
C THR A 110 9.00 3.99 1.36
N CYS A 111 7.74 3.73 0.98
CA CYS A 111 6.56 4.41 1.50
C CYS A 111 5.38 3.43 1.57
N VAL A 112 4.58 3.52 2.63
CA VAL A 112 3.37 2.72 2.83
C VAL A 112 2.14 3.61 3.06
N GLY A 113 1.04 3.29 2.38
CA GLY A 113 -0.30 3.75 2.72
C GLY A 113 -0.93 2.80 3.73
N GLU A 114 -0.84 3.15 5.01
CA GLU A 114 -1.38 2.31 6.08
C GLU A 114 -2.86 2.64 6.28
N PHE A 115 -3.74 1.75 5.82
CA PHE A 115 -5.19 1.88 5.95
C PHE A 115 -5.60 1.40 7.35
N HIS A 116 -5.75 2.36 8.25
CA HIS A 116 -5.80 2.13 9.69
C HIS A 116 -7.23 2.27 10.24
N TYR A 117 -7.79 1.15 10.69
CA TYR A 117 -9.12 1.09 11.29
C TYR A 117 -9.15 0.47 12.69
N LEU A 118 -8.02 0.28 13.37
CA LEU A 118 -7.98 -0.28 14.74
C LEU A 118 -7.65 0.81 15.76
N HIS A 119 -8.66 1.51 16.26
CA HIS A 119 -8.47 2.78 16.97
C HIS A 119 -8.49 2.64 18.50
N HIS A 120 -9.38 1.81 19.04
CA HIS A 120 -9.75 1.86 20.45
C HIS A 120 -9.32 0.63 21.25
N GLY A 121 -9.49 0.69 22.58
CA GLY A 121 -9.21 -0.42 23.50
C GLY A 121 -10.09 -1.65 23.24
N PRO A 122 -9.82 -2.81 23.87
CA PRO A 122 -10.49 -4.09 23.57
C PRO A 122 -12.02 -4.08 23.64
N ASP A 123 -12.61 -3.20 24.45
CA ASP A 123 -14.05 -3.01 24.62
C ASP A 123 -14.66 -1.92 23.71
N GLY A 124 -13.84 -1.25 22.91
CA GLY A 124 -14.21 -0.09 22.10
C GLY A 124 -14.02 1.25 22.81
N THR A 125 -13.54 1.26 24.07
CA THR A 125 -13.28 2.50 24.79
C THR A 125 -12.04 3.21 24.22
N PRO A 126 -12.11 4.52 23.88
CA PRO A 126 -10.95 5.27 23.44
C PRO A 126 -9.82 5.25 24.49
N TYR A 127 -8.57 5.13 24.04
CA TYR A 127 -7.41 5.32 24.91
C TYR A 127 -7.31 6.77 25.41
N ALA A 128 -6.48 7.00 26.43
CA ALA A 128 -6.24 8.36 26.97
C ALA A 128 -5.77 9.35 25.88
N ASP A 129 -4.89 8.89 24.99
CA ASP A 129 -4.70 9.50 23.68
C ASP A 129 -5.53 8.71 22.65
N PRO A 130 -6.61 9.28 22.07
CA PRO A 130 -7.47 8.54 21.17
C PRO A 130 -6.77 8.09 19.88
N ASN A 131 -5.61 8.66 19.54
CA ASN A 131 -4.80 8.25 18.38
C ASN A 131 -3.61 7.35 18.73
N ALA A 132 -3.57 6.75 19.94
CA ALA A 132 -2.43 5.95 20.38
C ALA A 132 -2.04 4.81 19.40
N MET A 133 -3.02 4.15 18.79
CA MET A 133 -2.77 3.09 17.79
C MET A 133 -2.16 3.65 16.49
N GLY A 134 -2.69 4.76 15.98
CA GLY A 134 -2.12 5.46 14.82
C GLY A 134 -0.70 5.99 15.08
N HIS A 135 -0.43 6.51 16.27
CA HIS A 135 0.91 6.94 16.69
C HIS A 135 1.90 5.77 16.75
N ALA A 136 1.46 4.59 17.21
CA ALA A 136 2.28 3.38 17.20
C ALA A 136 2.69 2.98 15.77
N LEU A 137 1.78 3.07 14.80
CA LEU A 137 2.08 2.81 13.38
C LEU A 137 3.06 3.83 12.79
N ILE A 138 2.86 5.12 13.07
CA ILE A 138 3.77 6.18 12.63
C ILE A 138 5.17 5.96 13.19
N ALA A 139 5.28 5.66 14.49
CA ALA A 139 6.56 5.39 15.14
C ALA A 139 7.21 4.12 14.58
N ALA A 140 6.42 3.09 14.27
CA ALA A 140 6.89 1.84 13.67
C ALA A 140 7.51 2.07 12.27
N ALA A 141 6.85 2.86 11.41
CA ALA A 141 7.35 3.19 10.08
C ALA A 141 8.69 3.95 10.16
N ALA A 142 8.77 4.95 11.06
CA ALA A 142 10.01 5.68 11.32
C ALA A 142 11.14 4.75 11.82
N ALA A 143 10.83 3.79 12.70
CA ALA A 143 11.80 2.82 13.21
C ALA A 143 12.26 1.79 12.16
N ALA A 144 11.41 1.47 11.18
CA ALA A 144 11.74 0.69 9.99
C ALA A 144 12.46 1.51 8.90
N GLY A 145 12.48 2.84 9.05
CA GLY A 145 13.16 3.72 8.10
C GLY A 145 12.41 3.94 6.79
N ILE A 146 11.09 3.67 6.75
CA ILE A 146 10.22 3.98 5.61
C ILE A 146 9.30 5.16 5.93
N ARG A 147 8.76 5.79 4.88
CA ARG A 147 7.72 6.81 5.02
C ARG A 147 6.34 6.18 5.18
N ILE A 148 5.41 6.92 5.78
CA ILE A 148 4.02 6.49 5.97
C ILE A 148 3.05 7.60 5.57
N THR A 149 2.00 7.20 4.86
CA THR A 149 0.75 7.94 4.79
C THR A 149 -0.26 7.16 5.62
N LEU A 150 -0.57 7.67 6.82
CA LEU A 150 -1.57 7.05 7.69
C LEU A 150 -2.95 7.46 7.14
N LEU A 151 -3.68 6.49 6.61
CA LEU A 151 -5.03 6.64 6.09
C LEU A 151 -6.00 6.27 7.21
N ASP A 152 -6.42 7.26 7.97
CA ASP A 152 -7.27 7.04 9.14
C ASP A 152 -8.72 6.76 8.71
N THR A 153 -9.25 5.62 9.11
CA THR A 153 -10.46 5.06 8.50
C THR A 153 -11.72 5.31 9.33
N VAL A 154 -12.80 5.74 8.65
CA VAL A 154 -14.18 5.70 9.14
C VAL A 154 -14.75 4.28 9.06
N TYR A 155 -15.20 3.77 10.20
CA TYR A 155 -15.93 2.50 10.33
C TYR A 155 -17.05 2.67 11.37
N LEU A 156 -18.31 2.57 10.96
CA LEU A 156 -19.48 2.90 11.79
C LEU A 156 -20.58 1.83 11.76
N THR A 157 -20.64 0.99 10.72
CA THR A 157 -21.64 -0.07 10.56
C THR A 157 -21.01 -1.39 10.12
N ALA A 158 -21.69 -2.51 10.39
CA ALA A 158 -21.23 -3.84 10.02
C ALA A 158 -21.77 -4.29 8.64
N GLY A 159 -22.73 -3.55 8.08
CA GLY A 159 -23.36 -3.84 6.80
C GLY A 159 -23.99 -2.60 6.18
N VAL A 160 -24.22 -2.66 4.86
CA VAL A 160 -24.80 -1.56 4.05
C VAL A 160 -26.17 -1.11 4.58
N ASP A 161 -26.92 -2.03 5.17
CA ASP A 161 -28.26 -1.81 5.74
C ASP A 161 -28.26 -1.08 7.09
N GLY A 162 -27.09 -0.65 7.57
CA GLY A 162 -26.94 0.02 8.85
C GLY A 162 -26.84 -0.92 10.05
N THR A 163 -26.56 -2.22 9.83
CA THR A 163 -26.36 -3.19 10.91
C THR A 163 -25.35 -2.67 11.94
N PRO A 164 -25.69 -2.65 13.25
CA PRO A 164 -24.78 -2.17 14.29
C PRO A 164 -23.51 -3.02 14.39
N LEU A 165 -22.42 -2.39 14.83
CA LEU A 165 -21.16 -3.05 15.12
C LEU A 165 -21.28 -3.98 16.33
N ASP A 166 -20.59 -5.12 16.27
CA ASP A 166 -20.48 -6.03 17.40
C ASP A 166 -19.05 -6.56 17.61
N GLY A 167 -18.79 -7.10 18.80
CA GLY A 167 -17.53 -7.68 19.20
C GLY A 167 -16.36 -6.73 19.01
N VAL A 168 -15.34 -7.22 18.29
CA VAL A 168 -14.10 -6.46 18.03
C VAL A 168 -14.32 -5.26 17.11
N GLN A 169 -15.40 -5.20 16.33
CA GLN A 169 -15.64 -4.08 15.42
C GLN A 169 -15.89 -2.78 16.18
N ARG A 170 -16.33 -2.84 17.45
CA ARG A 170 -16.41 -1.67 18.33
C ARG A 170 -15.06 -0.97 18.51
N ARG A 171 -13.95 -1.69 18.34
CA ARG A 171 -12.60 -1.10 18.38
C ARG A 171 -12.29 -0.22 17.17
N PHE A 172 -13.06 -0.34 16.10
CA PHE A 172 -12.83 0.35 14.84
C PHE A 172 -13.58 1.67 14.73
N SER A 173 -14.46 1.97 15.69
CA SER A 173 -15.48 2.98 15.50
C SER A 173 -15.47 4.08 16.53
N ASP A 174 -15.43 5.31 16.03
CA ASP A 174 -15.67 6.52 16.81
C ASP A 174 -17.17 6.77 17.09
N GLY A 175 -18.05 5.83 16.72
CA GLY A 175 -19.50 5.88 16.92
C GLY A 175 -20.26 6.87 16.03
N SER A 176 -19.58 7.86 15.44
CA SER A 176 -20.15 8.80 14.47
C SER A 176 -19.06 9.44 13.60
N TYR A 177 -19.45 10.05 12.48
CA TYR A 177 -18.55 10.88 11.68
C TYR A 177 -17.98 12.06 12.47
N ASP A 178 -18.76 12.69 13.35
CA ASP A 178 -18.29 13.80 14.20
C ASP A 178 -17.23 13.34 15.20
N GLY A 179 -17.43 12.16 15.80
CA GLY A 179 -16.44 11.51 16.65
C GLY A 179 -15.13 11.23 15.90
N TRP A 180 -15.25 10.64 14.71
CA TRP A 180 -14.11 10.38 13.83
C TRP A 180 -13.38 11.67 13.47
N HIS A 181 -14.11 12.71 13.04
CA HIS A 181 -13.52 14.01 12.72
C HIS A 181 -12.80 14.63 13.91
N ALA A 182 -13.37 14.57 15.11
CA ALA A 182 -12.74 15.11 16.32
C ALA A 182 -11.40 14.40 16.65
N ARG A 183 -11.31 13.10 16.38
CA ARG A 183 -10.06 12.33 16.52
C ARG A 183 -9.08 12.62 15.37
N PHE A 184 -9.57 12.64 14.14
CA PHE A 184 -8.81 12.93 12.92
C PHE A 184 -8.15 14.31 12.96
N ASP A 185 -8.89 15.34 13.39
CA ASP A 185 -8.41 16.73 13.52
C ASP A 185 -7.27 16.89 14.53
N ARG A 186 -6.92 15.84 15.29
CA ARG A 186 -5.78 15.81 16.22
C ARG A 186 -4.53 15.17 15.63
N LEU A 187 -4.65 14.42 14.53
CA LEU A 187 -3.50 13.81 13.85
C LEU A 187 -2.67 14.87 13.14
N ARG A 188 -1.34 14.73 13.16
CA ARG A 188 -0.42 15.68 12.54
C ARG A 188 0.60 14.93 11.70
N GLY A 189 0.75 15.36 10.45
CA GLY A 189 1.83 14.91 9.58
C GLY A 189 3.18 15.51 10.00
N GLY A 190 4.24 15.15 9.28
CA GLY A 190 5.60 15.58 9.59
C GLY A 190 6.62 15.05 8.60
N ALA A 191 7.90 15.08 9.00
CA ALA A 191 8.97 14.49 8.20
C ALA A 191 8.72 12.98 8.05
N GLY A 192 8.53 12.52 6.81
CA GLY A 192 8.21 11.12 6.50
C GLY A 192 6.79 10.67 6.86
N VAL A 193 5.90 11.59 7.24
CA VAL A 193 4.51 11.27 7.64
C VAL A 193 3.52 12.17 6.90
N ARG A 194 2.57 11.57 6.20
CA ARG A 194 1.32 12.22 5.77
C ARG A 194 0.14 11.64 6.51
N ILE A 195 -0.89 12.46 6.66
CA ILE A 195 -2.20 12.02 7.16
C ILE A 195 -3.16 12.12 5.98
N GLY A 196 -3.78 11.00 5.65
CA GLY A 196 -4.91 10.92 4.75
C GLY A 196 -6.10 10.32 5.48
N ALA A 197 -7.24 10.29 4.81
CA ALA A 197 -8.47 9.74 5.35
C ALA A 197 -8.88 8.49 4.57
N ALA A 198 -9.76 7.69 5.16
CA ALA A 198 -10.40 6.62 4.45
C ALA A 198 -11.85 6.40 4.88
N LEU A 199 -12.68 5.96 3.95
CA LEU A 199 -13.91 5.24 4.27
C LEU A 199 -13.56 3.77 4.21
N HIS A 200 -13.91 2.95 5.20
CA HIS A 200 -13.63 1.52 5.10
C HIS A 200 -14.27 0.95 3.82
N SER A 201 -15.59 1.02 3.72
CA SER A 201 -16.35 0.75 2.49
C SER A 201 -17.78 1.26 2.64
N VAL A 202 -18.60 1.17 1.59
CA VAL A 202 -20.05 1.48 1.69
C VAL A 202 -20.80 0.59 2.69
N ARG A 203 -20.23 -0.56 3.08
CA ARG A 203 -20.78 -1.42 4.16
C ARG A 203 -20.58 -0.81 5.54
N ALA A 204 -19.48 -0.09 5.73
CA ALA A 204 -19.04 0.37 7.03
C ALA A 204 -19.17 1.88 7.23
N ALA A 205 -19.47 2.63 6.17
CA ALA A 205 -19.66 4.07 6.19
C ALA A 205 -21.10 4.41 5.78
N PRO A 206 -21.99 4.80 6.71
CA PRO A 206 -23.34 5.24 6.38
C PRO A 206 -23.36 6.48 5.49
N VAL A 207 -24.36 6.55 4.59
CA VAL A 207 -24.49 7.56 3.54
C VAL A 207 -24.63 8.98 4.09
N GLU A 208 -25.34 9.14 5.22
CA GLU A 208 -25.73 10.43 5.78
C GLU A 208 -24.53 11.34 6.13
N GLY A 209 -23.33 10.77 6.32
CA GLY A 209 -22.12 11.54 6.60
C GLY A 209 -21.09 11.59 5.47
N MET A 210 -21.25 10.83 4.39
CA MET A 210 -20.24 10.70 3.33
C MET A 210 -19.94 12.04 2.63
N ALA A 211 -20.97 12.84 2.33
CA ALA A 211 -20.77 14.14 1.70
C ALA A 211 -20.03 15.13 2.62
N THR A 212 -20.23 15.04 3.94
CA THR A 212 -19.49 15.85 4.91
C THR A 212 -18.05 15.38 5.02
N PHE A 213 -17.83 14.06 5.07
CA PHE A 213 -16.50 13.47 5.01
C PHE A 213 -15.74 14.00 3.78
N ALA A 214 -16.33 13.85 2.58
CA ALA A 214 -15.72 14.28 1.32
C ALA A 214 -15.33 15.76 1.32
N ARG A 215 -16.19 16.66 1.82
CA ARG A 215 -15.86 18.10 1.91
C ARG A 215 -14.75 18.40 2.92
N ARG A 216 -14.67 17.65 4.02
CA ARG A 216 -13.68 17.88 5.08
C ARG A 216 -12.32 17.26 4.79
N THR A 217 -12.27 16.29 3.89
CA THR A 217 -11.04 15.61 3.47
C THR A 217 -10.52 16.07 2.11
N ASP A 218 -11.15 17.10 1.51
CA ASP A 218 -10.73 17.64 0.23
C ASP A 218 -9.25 18.06 0.23
N GLY A 219 -8.54 17.67 -0.83
CA GLY A 219 -7.11 17.86 -0.99
C GLY A 219 -6.20 16.92 -0.19
N LEU A 220 -6.74 16.02 0.64
CA LEU A 220 -5.98 14.95 1.30
C LEU A 220 -6.00 13.66 0.46
N PRO A 221 -5.01 12.76 0.61
CA PRO A 221 -5.17 11.38 0.18
C PRO A 221 -6.41 10.76 0.82
N VAL A 222 -7.33 10.24 0.00
CA VAL A 222 -8.56 9.56 0.46
C VAL A 222 -8.59 8.16 -0.13
N HIS A 223 -8.79 7.13 0.70
CA HIS A 223 -8.91 5.75 0.22
C HIS A 223 -10.26 5.15 0.59
N VAL A 224 -10.76 4.24 -0.25
CA VAL A 224 -11.99 3.48 0.03
C VAL A 224 -11.92 2.09 -0.59
N HIS A 225 -12.26 1.04 0.17
CA HIS A 225 -12.46 -0.28 -0.44
C HIS A 225 -13.72 -0.24 -1.31
N LEU A 226 -13.58 -0.65 -2.57
CA LEU A 226 -14.62 -0.52 -3.58
C LEU A 226 -14.81 -1.84 -4.33
N SER A 227 -16.03 -2.38 -4.30
CA SER A 227 -16.48 -3.46 -5.18
C SER A 227 -15.52 -4.66 -5.21
N GLU A 228 -14.94 -4.97 -4.05
CA GLU A 228 -14.01 -6.09 -3.84
C GLU A 228 -14.72 -7.42 -4.04
N GLN A 229 -15.92 -7.57 -3.48
CA GLN A 229 -16.73 -8.79 -3.58
C GLN A 229 -18.09 -8.53 -4.24
N PRO A 230 -18.67 -9.48 -5.01
CA PRO A 230 -19.97 -9.29 -5.65
C PRO A 230 -21.09 -9.01 -4.65
N ALA A 231 -21.03 -9.62 -3.46
CA ALA A 231 -22.01 -9.44 -2.40
C ALA A 231 -22.12 -7.98 -1.91
N GLU A 232 -21.03 -7.21 -1.94
CA GLU A 232 -21.07 -5.78 -1.60
C GLU A 232 -21.91 -5.00 -2.62
N ASN A 233 -21.72 -5.28 -3.91
CA ASN A 233 -22.48 -4.65 -4.99
C ASN A 233 -23.96 -5.03 -4.92
N GLU A 234 -24.28 -6.30 -4.70
CA GLU A 234 -25.65 -6.79 -4.56
C GLU A 234 -26.38 -6.12 -3.37
N GLN A 235 -25.70 -5.98 -2.23
CA GLN A 235 -26.25 -5.32 -1.04
C GLN A 235 -26.44 -3.81 -1.27
N CYS A 236 -25.45 -3.14 -1.89
CA CYS A 236 -25.57 -1.73 -2.24
C CYS A 236 -26.75 -1.48 -3.19
N GLN A 237 -26.90 -2.32 -4.21
CA GLN A 237 -28.04 -2.26 -5.12
C GLN A 237 -29.38 -2.48 -4.40
N ALA A 238 -29.44 -3.42 -3.46
CA ALA A 238 -30.67 -3.72 -2.73
C ALA A 238 -31.09 -2.60 -1.75
N VAL A 239 -30.12 -1.93 -1.10
CA VAL A 239 -30.38 -0.91 -0.08
C VAL A 239 -30.50 0.49 -0.69
N HIS A 240 -29.61 0.84 -1.63
CA HIS A 240 -29.47 2.19 -2.18
C HIS A 240 -29.87 2.30 -3.65
N GLY A 241 -30.16 1.18 -4.33
CA GLY A 241 -30.61 1.19 -5.73
C GLY A 241 -29.53 1.49 -6.77
N CYS A 242 -28.26 1.52 -6.37
CA CYS A 242 -27.11 1.85 -7.21
C CYS A 242 -25.87 1.02 -6.81
N SER A 243 -24.82 1.07 -7.63
CA SER A 243 -23.53 0.46 -7.29
C SER A 243 -22.82 1.23 -6.16
N PRO A 244 -21.82 0.61 -5.49
CA PRO A 244 -20.95 1.32 -4.55
C PRO A 244 -20.25 2.53 -5.18
N ALA A 245 -19.85 2.44 -6.45
CA ALA A 245 -19.15 3.52 -7.13
C ALA A 245 -20.08 4.72 -7.41
N GLU A 246 -21.30 4.46 -7.89
CA GLU A 246 -22.34 5.47 -8.10
C GLU A 246 -22.76 6.15 -6.78
N LEU A 247 -22.85 5.38 -5.69
CA LEU A 247 -23.17 5.91 -4.37
C LEU A 247 -22.10 6.90 -3.88
N LEU A 248 -20.83 6.53 -4.00
CA LEU A 248 -19.70 7.37 -3.63
C LEU A 248 -19.60 8.62 -4.51
N ASP A 249 -19.93 8.52 -5.80
CA ASP A 249 -20.01 9.65 -6.72
C ASP A 249 -21.10 10.65 -6.31
N THR A 250 -22.31 10.13 -6.04
CA THR A 250 -23.46 10.94 -5.59
C THR A 250 -23.14 11.71 -4.31
N MET A 251 -22.32 11.12 -3.43
CA MET A 251 -21.86 11.74 -2.18
C MET A 251 -20.63 12.66 -2.37
N GLY A 252 -20.04 12.71 -3.56
CA GLY A 252 -18.89 13.57 -3.89
C GLY A 252 -17.55 13.07 -3.36
N VAL A 253 -17.42 11.77 -3.10
CA VAL A 253 -16.19 11.14 -2.57
C VAL A 253 -15.10 11.01 -3.63
N TRP A 254 -15.46 10.86 -4.90
CA TRP A 254 -14.48 10.87 -6.00
C TRP A 254 -13.94 12.29 -6.21
N GLN A 255 -12.70 12.49 -5.76
CA GLN A 255 -11.96 13.75 -5.78
C GLN A 255 -10.54 13.45 -6.28
N PRO A 256 -9.76 14.43 -6.76
CA PRO A 256 -8.49 14.16 -7.44
C PRO A 256 -7.45 13.30 -6.69
N MET A 257 -7.56 13.21 -5.36
CA MET A 257 -6.67 12.43 -4.50
C MET A 257 -7.33 11.16 -3.94
N THR A 258 -8.45 10.72 -4.53
CA THR A 258 -9.19 9.53 -4.10
C THR A 258 -8.67 8.28 -4.79
N THR A 259 -8.45 7.24 -3.99
CA THR A 259 -8.01 5.91 -4.41
C THR A 259 -9.11 4.89 -4.12
N ALA A 260 -9.63 4.27 -5.17
CA ALA A 260 -10.45 3.06 -5.05
C ALA A 260 -9.54 1.85 -4.85
N VAL A 261 -9.69 1.14 -3.74
CA VAL A 261 -8.95 -0.10 -3.47
C VAL A 261 -9.74 -1.29 -4.01
N HIS A 262 -9.04 -2.21 -4.68
CA HIS A 262 -9.56 -3.36 -5.42
C HIS A 262 -10.26 -2.99 -6.73
N ALA A 263 -11.48 -2.43 -6.64
CA ALA A 263 -12.30 -2.09 -7.79
C ALA A 263 -12.48 -3.30 -8.75
N THR A 264 -12.70 -4.49 -8.18
CA THR A 264 -12.69 -5.78 -8.88
C THR A 264 -13.95 -6.00 -9.72
N HIS A 265 -15.12 -5.72 -9.15
CA HIS A 265 -16.42 -6.01 -9.77
C HIS A 265 -17.13 -4.73 -10.17
N LEU A 266 -16.75 -4.19 -11.32
CA LEU A 266 -17.27 -2.93 -11.84
C LEU A 266 -18.12 -3.16 -13.10
N THR A 267 -19.18 -2.38 -13.22
CA THR A 267 -19.86 -2.15 -14.49
C THR A 267 -19.07 -1.18 -15.36
N ASP A 268 -19.46 -1.05 -16.63
CA ASP A 268 -18.84 -0.06 -17.53
C ASP A 268 -19.01 1.37 -17.01
N ALA A 269 -20.19 1.70 -16.47
CA ALA A 269 -20.49 3.01 -15.89
C ALA A 269 -19.63 3.29 -14.64
N ASP A 270 -19.42 2.27 -13.78
CA ASP A 270 -18.56 2.42 -12.62
C ASP A 270 -17.11 2.75 -13.02
N ARG A 271 -16.60 2.18 -14.11
CA ARG A 271 -15.26 2.49 -14.61
C ARG A 271 -15.14 3.93 -15.10
N ASP A 272 -16.19 4.45 -15.74
CA ASP A 272 -16.20 5.85 -16.21
C ASP A 272 -16.15 6.84 -15.03
N LEU A 273 -16.78 6.51 -13.90
CA LEU A 273 -16.69 7.32 -12.66
C LEU A 273 -15.28 7.35 -12.05
N LEU A 274 -14.49 6.30 -12.29
CA LEU A 274 -13.11 6.21 -11.81
C LEU A 274 -12.09 6.86 -12.75
N ALA A 275 -12.54 7.45 -13.87
CA ALA A 275 -11.67 8.24 -14.74
C ALA A 275 -11.04 9.40 -13.97
N GLY A 276 -9.72 9.54 -14.06
CA GLY A 276 -8.97 10.55 -13.32
C GLY A 276 -8.78 10.27 -11.82
N GLN A 277 -9.32 9.15 -11.30
CA GLN A 277 -9.08 8.69 -9.94
C GLN A 277 -7.89 7.72 -9.89
N TYR A 278 -7.40 7.43 -8.69
CA TYR A 278 -6.46 6.33 -8.49
C TYR A 278 -7.20 5.01 -8.26
N VAL A 279 -6.64 3.91 -8.73
CA VAL A 279 -7.12 2.56 -8.41
C VAL A 279 -5.95 1.73 -7.90
N CYS A 280 -6.05 1.28 -6.65
CA CYS A 280 -5.05 0.44 -6.01
C CYS A 280 -5.42 -1.03 -6.13
N LEU A 281 -4.70 -1.75 -6.98
CA LEU A 281 -4.86 -3.18 -7.18
C LEU A 281 -3.99 -3.94 -6.18
N CYS A 282 -4.52 -5.02 -5.61
CA CYS A 282 -3.82 -5.87 -4.65
C CYS A 282 -3.83 -7.35 -5.07
N PRO A 283 -3.29 -7.70 -6.27
CA PRO A 283 -3.42 -9.05 -6.85
C PRO A 283 -3.09 -10.22 -5.91
N THR A 284 -2.06 -10.12 -5.08
CA THR A 284 -1.71 -11.25 -4.20
C THR A 284 -2.75 -11.49 -3.11
N THR A 285 -3.37 -10.43 -2.58
CA THR A 285 -4.47 -10.57 -1.62
C THR A 285 -5.76 -10.99 -2.31
N GLU A 286 -6.08 -10.39 -3.47
CA GLU A 286 -7.30 -10.72 -4.24
C GLU A 286 -7.32 -12.20 -4.67
N ARG A 287 -6.15 -12.76 -5.00
CA ARG A 287 -5.98 -14.20 -5.24
C ARG A 287 -6.13 -15.05 -3.97
N ASP A 288 -5.61 -14.58 -2.84
CA ASP A 288 -5.66 -15.30 -1.55
C ASP A 288 -7.10 -15.38 -1.01
N LEU A 289 -7.84 -14.27 -1.12
CA LEU A 289 -9.24 -14.16 -0.69
C LEU A 289 -10.25 -14.63 -1.74
N ALA A 290 -9.78 -14.90 -2.96
CA ALA A 290 -10.56 -15.36 -4.10
C ALA A 290 -11.66 -14.39 -4.52
N ASP A 291 -11.34 -13.10 -4.53
CA ASP A 291 -12.28 -12.03 -4.90
C ASP A 291 -12.62 -12.08 -6.40
N GLY A 292 -11.59 -12.16 -7.24
CA GLY A 292 -11.73 -12.20 -8.69
C GLY A 292 -10.52 -11.62 -9.40
N ILE A 293 -10.62 -11.46 -10.72
CA ILE A 293 -9.64 -10.72 -11.53
C ILE A 293 -10.29 -9.39 -11.90
N GLY A 294 -9.75 -8.29 -11.37
CA GLY A 294 -10.23 -6.94 -11.67
C GLY A 294 -9.91 -6.52 -13.12
N PRO A 295 -10.69 -5.59 -13.72
CA PRO A 295 -10.56 -5.18 -15.11
C PRO A 295 -9.46 -4.11 -15.30
N ALA A 296 -8.23 -4.40 -14.87
CA ALA A 296 -7.13 -3.45 -14.78
C ALA A 296 -6.86 -2.70 -16.09
N ARG A 297 -6.84 -3.41 -17.23
CA ARG A 297 -6.59 -2.75 -18.54
C ARG A 297 -7.73 -1.83 -18.92
N ALA A 298 -8.97 -2.26 -18.72
CA ALA A 298 -10.15 -1.46 -19.04
C ALA A 298 -10.25 -0.21 -18.15
N LEU A 299 -9.86 -0.30 -16.88
CA LEU A 299 -9.77 0.85 -15.97
C LEU A 299 -8.74 1.87 -16.45
N ALA A 300 -7.53 1.40 -16.79
CA ALA A 300 -6.48 2.28 -17.30
C ALA A 300 -6.87 2.93 -18.63
N ASP A 301 -7.56 2.20 -19.51
CA ASP A 301 -8.06 2.73 -20.79
C ASP A 301 -9.20 3.75 -20.60
N ALA A 302 -10.00 3.60 -19.54
CA ALA A 302 -11.00 4.60 -19.12
C ALA A 302 -10.38 5.85 -18.46
N GLY A 303 -9.07 5.84 -18.20
CA GLY A 303 -8.34 6.98 -17.64
C GLY A 303 -8.11 6.93 -16.13
N ALA A 304 -8.33 5.78 -15.48
CA ALA A 304 -7.91 5.59 -14.10
C ALA A 304 -6.38 5.46 -14.00
N THR A 305 -5.81 5.95 -12.90
CA THR A 305 -4.38 5.83 -12.61
C THR A 305 -4.11 4.65 -11.69
N LEU A 306 -3.44 3.62 -12.19
CA LEU A 306 -3.18 2.41 -11.39
C LEU A 306 -2.05 2.60 -10.36
N THR A 307 -2.25 2.02 -9.19
CA THR A 307 -1.27 1.86 -8.10
C THR A 307 -1.34 0.43 -7.56
N LEU A 308 -0.39 0.04 -6.70
CA LEU A 308 -0.29 -1.31 -6.17
C LEU A 308 -0.26 -1.34 -4.64
N GLY A 309 -0.88 -2.36 -4.05
CA GLY A 309 -0.90 -2.58 -2.60
C GLY A 309 -0.69 -4.04 -2.25
N SER A 310 -0.05 -4.30 -1.10
CA SER A 310 0.09 -5.66 -0.56
C SER A 310 -1.08 -6.07 0.34
N ASP A 311 -1.87 -5.08 0.78
CA ASP A 311 -3.11 -5.25 1.54
C ASP A 311 -2.99 -6.16 2.79
N SER A 312 -3.56 -7.38 2.74
CA SER A 312 -3.55 -8.36 3.83
C SER A 312 -2.14 -8.87 4.16
N HIS A 313 -1.17 -8.54 3.30
CA HIS A 313 0.17 -9.04 3.34
C HIS A 313 0.21 -10.56 3.24
N ALA A 314 -0.64 -11.20 2.41
CA ALA A 314 -0.43 -12.60 2.01
C ALA A 314 0.98 -12.77 1.40
N VAL A 315 1.38 -11.79 0.58
CA VAL A 315 2.74 -11.57 0.10
C VAL A 315 3.09 -10.08 0.28
N ILE A 316 4.34 -9.76 0.62
CA ILE A 316 4.86 -8.37 0.55
C ILE A 316 5.91 -8.37 -0.55
N ASP A 317 5.49 -8.08 -1.77
CA ASP A 317 6.35 -8.07 -2.96
C ASP A 317 5.68 -7.29 -4.10
N LEU A 318 6.08 -6.03 -4.33
CA LEU A 318 5.48 -5.25 -5.41
C LEU A 318 5.92 -5.70 -6.82
N PHE A 319 6.95 -6.54 -6.94
CA PHE A 319 7.25 -7.18 -8.22
C PHE A 319 6.18 -8.22 -8.56
N GLU A 320 5.71 -8.97 -7.57
CA GLU A 320 4.61 -9.91 -7.74
C GLU A 320 3.26 -9.20 -7.93
N GLU A 321 2.98 -8.11 -7.18
CA GLU A 321 1.76 -7.31 -7.41
C GLU A 321 1.73 -6.76 -8.85
N ALA A 322 2.83 -6.10 -9.27
CA ALA A 322 2.95 -5.53 -10.62
C ALA A 322 2.79 -6.61 -11.70
N ARG A 323 3.42 -7.77 -11.50
CA ARG A 323 3.31 -8.90 -12.42
C ARG A 323 1.90 -9.47 -12.44
N GLY A 324 1.23 -9.52 -11.30
CA GLY A 324 -0.14 -10.01 -11.16
C GLY A 324 -1.10 -9.25 -12.06
N VAL A 325 -1.02 -7.91 -12.06
CA VAL A 325 -1.84 -7.05 -12.93
C VAL A 325 -1.77 -7.47 -14.40
N GLU A 326 -0.57 -7.71 -14.93
CA GLU A 326 -0.43 -8.17 -16.33
C GLU A 326 -0.82 -9.63 -16.50
N LEU A 327 -0.35 -10.54 -15.63
CA LEU A 327 -0.51 -11.98 -15.84
C LEU A 327 -1.93 -12.48 -15.64
N ASP A 328 -2.69 -11.89 -14.72
CA ASP A 328 -4.09 -12.27 -14.49
C ASP A 328 -4.97 -11.85 -15.68
N GLU A 329 -4.72 -10.68 -16.24
CA GLU A 329 -5.34 -10.23 -17.50
C GLU A 329 -4.99 -11.16 -18.66
N ARG A 330 -3.76 -11.70 -18.72
CA ARG A 330 -3.42 -12.72 -19.74
C ARG A 330 -4.26 -13.98 -19.61
N LEU A 331 -4.48 -14.44 -18.38
CA LEU A 331 -5.29 -15.64 -18.13
C LEU A 331 -6.76 -15.38 -18.50
N ALA A 332 -7.30 -14.23 -18.10
CA ALA A 332 -8.68 -13.85 -18.38
C ALA A 332 -8.94 -13.68 -19.89
N THR A 333 -8.06 -12.97 -20.61
CA THR A 333 -8.27 -12.59 -22.01
C THR A 333 -7.64 -13.54 -23.03
N ARG A 334 -6.71 -14.41 -22.59
CA ARG A 334 -5.84 -15.25 -23.44
C ARG A 334 -4.97 -14.45 -24.41
N ARG A 335 -4.66 -13.20 -24.09
CA ARG A 335 -3.76 -12.31 -24.86
C ARG A 335 -2.56 -11.91 -24.02
N ARG A 336 -1.47 -11.47 -24.65
CA ARG A 336 -0.27 -10.94 -23.96
C ARG A 336 -0.15 -9.45 -24.22
N GLY A 337 0.46 -8.72 -23.28
CA GLY A 337 0.87 -7.33 -23.49
C GLY A 337 -0.24 -6.33 -23.20
N HIS A 338 -0.94 -6.48 -22.07
CA HIS A 338 -1.87 -5.45 -21.60
C HIS A 338 -1.11 -4.30 -20.95
N PHE A 339 0.00 -4.60 -20.28
CA PHE A 339 0.89 -3.63 -19.65
C PHE A 339 2.36 -3.90 -19.98
N GLY A 340 3.09 -2.84 -20.33
CA GLY A 340 4.54 -2.85 -20.43
C GLY A 340 5.22 -2.72 -19.07
N ALA A 341 6.51 -3.10 -18.99
CA ALA A 341 7.29 -2.98 -17.75
C ALA A 341 7.32 -1.54 -17.20
N GLY A 342 7.35 -0.52 -18.06
CA GLY A 342 7.34 0.88 -17.64
C GLY A 342 6.01 1.32 -17.01
N GLU A 343 4.87 0.83 -17.50
CA GLU A 343 3.55 1.11 -16.90
C GLU A 343 3.45 0.46 -15.52
N LEU A 344 3.84 -0.81 -15.42
CA LEU A 344 3.84 -1.55 -14.16
C LEU A 344 4.80 -0.95 -13.13
N LEU A 345 5.98 -0.51 -13.56
CA LEU A 345 6.94 0.15 -12.66
C LEU A 345 6.40 1.49 -12.19
N ARG A 346 5.75 2.26 -13.07
CA ARG A 346 5.12 3.54 -12.70
C ARG A 346 4.05 3.33 -11.63
N ALA A 347 3.21 2.29 -11.77
CA ALA A 347 2.23 1.87 -10.76
C ALA A 347 2.85 1.52 -9.41
N ALA A 348 4.00 0.84 -9.42
CA ALA A 348 4.76 0.47 -8.23
C ALA A 348 5.58 1.63 -7.61
N THR A 349 5.73 2.76 -8.31
CA THR A 349 6.62 3.86 -7.93
C THR A 349 5.88 5.21 -8.00
N ALA A 350 6.07 5.99 -9.06
CA ALA A 350 5.61 7.38 -9.15
C ALA A 350 4.11 7.57 -8.86
N THR A 351 3.22 6.76 -9.45
CA THR A 351 1.77 6.93 -9.21
C THR A 351 1.36 6.42 -7.83
N GLY A 352 2.01 5.37 -7.33
CA GLY A 352 1.81 4.89 -5.95
C GLY A 352 2.26 5.91 -4.90
N HIS A 353 3.39 6.60 -5.11
CA HIS A 353 3.81 7.68 -4.21
C HIS A 353 2.87 8.89 -4.32
N ALA A 354 2.45 9.25 -5.53
CA ALA A 354 1.54 10.37 -5.76
C ALA A 354 0.18 10.16 -5.08
N SER A 355 -0.44 8.97 -5.18
CA SER A 355 -1.72 8.68 -4.52
C SER A 355 -1.63 8.79 -2.99
N LEU A 356 -0.44 8.52 -2.43
CA LEU A 356 -0.15 8.66 -1.00
C LEU A 356 0.22 10.10 -0.58
N GLY A 357 0.20 11.08 -1.49
CA GLY A 357 0.56 12.47 -1.19
C GLY A 357 2.06 12.77 -1.22
N TRP A 358 2.84 11.96 -1.94
CA TRP A 358 4.28 12.14 -2.15
C TRP A 358 4.62 12.30 -3.65
N PRO A 359 4.12 13.35 -4.33
CA PRO A 359 4.42 13.58 -5.75
C PRO A 359 5.89 13.93 -6.03
N ASP A 360 6.70 14.12 -4.97
CA ASP A 360 8.14 14.35 -5.04
C ASP A 360 8.97 13.07 -4.79
N ALA A 361 8.38 11.88 -4.96
CA ALA A 361 9.04 10.58 -4.90
C ALA A 361 8.65 9.66 -6.08
N GLY A 362 9.35 8.54 -6.21
CA GLY A 362 9.04 7.49 -7.20
C GLY A 362 9.69 7.71 -8.58
N GLU A 363 10.56 8.70 -8.73
CA GLU A 363 11.38 8.91 -9.93
C GLU A 363 12.84 9.22 -9.55
N ILE A 364 13.81 8.62 -10.27
CA ILE A 364 15.23 8.97 -10.14
C ILE A 364 15.50 10.20 -11.02
N ALA A 365 15.21 11.39 -10.48
CA ALA A 365 15.40 12.66 -11.16
C ALA A 365 15.80 13.78 -10.19
N THR A 366 16.53 14.78 -10.66
CA THR A 366 16.95 15.92 -9.83
C THR A 366 15.77 16.57 -9.10
N GLY A 367 15.94 16.85 -7.81
CA GLY A 367 14.94 17.44 -6.94
C GLY A 367 13.97 16.44 -6.30
N GLN A 368 13.81 15.25 -6.86
CA GLN A 368 13.01 14.18 -6.25
C GLN A 368 13.69 13.64 -4.99
N ARG A 369 12.90 12.99 -4.12
CA ARG A 369 13.38 12.28 -2.93
C ARG A 369 14.34 11.16 -3.33
N ALA A 370 15.44 11.07 -2.58
CA ALA A 370 16.50 10.13 -2.87
C ALA A 370 16.19 8.71 -2.42
N ASP A 371 15.20 8.08 -3.04
CA ASP A 371 14.82 6.70 -2.79
C ASP A 371 15.34 5.79 -3.91
N LEU A 372 16.16 4.81 -3.54
CA LEU A 372 16.81 3.90 -4.49
C LEU A 372 16.61 2.46 -4.03
N VAL A 373 16.29 1.57 -4.97
CA VAL A 373 16.16 0.13 -4.75
C VAL A 373 17.06 -0.59 -5.74
N ALA A 374 18.13 -1.21 -5.25
CA ALA A 374 19.00 -2.04 -6.08
C ALA A 374 18.45 -3.48 -6.14
N VAL A 375 18.25 -3.97 -7.35
CA VAL A 375 17.78 -5.33 -7.63
C VAL A 375 18.89 -6.10 -8.32
N SER A 376 19.26 -7.25 -7.77
CA SER A 376 20.31 -8.10 -8.31
C SER A 376 19.95 -8.58 -9.71
N LEU A 377 20.94 -8.57 -10.61
CA LEU A 377 20.89 -9.21 -11.92
C LEU A 377 21.72 -10.51 -11.96
N SER A 378 22.23 -10.96 -10.82
CA SER A 378 23.12 -12.13 -10.72
C SER A 378 22.50 -13.31 -9.95
N SER A 379 21.26 -13.19 -9.48
CA SER A 379 20.55 -14.32 -8.87
C SER A 379 20.19 -15.38 -9.91
N ALA A 380 19.88 -16.61 -9.48
CA ALA A 380 19.43 -17.66 -10.38
C ALA A 380 18.14 -17.29 -11.16
N ARG A 381 17.36 -16.33 -10.63
CA ARG A 381 16.11 -15.85 -11.24
C ARG A 381 16.36 -14.79 -12.30
N THR A 382 17.36 -13.94 -12.11
CA THR A 382 17.61 -12.75 -12.93
C THR A 382 18.84 -12.88 -13.83
N ALA A 383 19.69 -13.88 -13.63
CA ALA A 383 20.88 -14.07 -14.45
C ALA A 383 20.53 -14.24 -15.93
N GLY A 384 21.06 -13.35 -16.78
CA GLY A 384 20.90 -13.39 -18.24
C GLY A 384 19.63 -12.75 -18.79
N ILE A 385 18.80 -12.12 -17.95
CA ILE A 385 17.66 -11.33 -18.43
C ILE A 385 18.12 -10.01 -19.05
N ASP A 386 17.30 -9.42 -19.92
CA ASP A 386 17.37 -7.98 -20.19
C ASP A 386 17.02 -7.23 -18.89
N PRO A 387 17.84 -6.29 -18.39
CA PRO A 387 17.55 -5.54 -17.17
C PRO A 387 16.16 -4.88 -17.17
N ALA A 388 15.65 -4.43 -18.34
CA ALA A 388 14.32 -3.85 -18.45
C ALA A 388 13.19 -4.85 -18.12
N GLY A 389 13.49 -6.16 -18.15
CA GLY A 389 12.59 -7.24 -17.79
C GLY A 389 12.50 -7.54 -16.29
N VAL A 390 13.16 -6.77 -15.41
CA VAL A 390 13.24 -7.09 -13.97
C VAL A 390 11.88 -7.31 -13.31
N LEU A 391 10.83 -6.53 -13.66
CA LEU A 391 9.49 -6.72 -13.10
C LEU A 391 8.87 -8.08 -13.44
N PHE A 392 9.21 -8.64 -14.60
CA PHE A 392 8.71 -9.95 -15.01
C PHE A 392 9.56 -11.11 -14.50
N ALA A 393 10.76 -10.83 -14.00
CA ALA A 393 11.70 -11.84 -13.55
C ALA A 393 11.86 -11.85 -12.03
N ALA A 394 12.27 -10.74 -11.42
CA ALA A 394 12.70 -10.62 -10.03
C ALA A 394 11.57 -10.78 -9.00
N THR A 395 11.94 -10.98 -7.75
CA THR A 395 11.04 -10.89 -6.59
C THR A 395 11.68 -9.99 -5.52
N ALA A 396 10.95 -9.72 -4.44
CA ALA A 396 11.49 -9.03 -3.27
C ALA A 396 12.80 -9.64 -2.73
N ALA A 397 13.02 -10.94 -2.95
CA ALA A 397 14.25 -11.64 -2.56
C ALA A 397 15.50 -11.24 -3.38
N ASP A 398 15.32 -10.61 -4.54
CA ASP A 398 16.42 -10.11 -5.36
C ASP A 398 16.82 -8.67 -5.00
N VAL A 399 16.09 -8.00 -4.10
CA VAL A 399 16.45 -6.67 -3.58
C VAL A 399 17.68 -6.79 -2.69
N THR A 400 18.73 -6.03 -3.01
CA THR A 400 19.99 -6.04 -2.24
C THR A 400 20.14 -4.79 -1.38
N ASP A 401 19.77 -3.63 -1.90
CA ASP A 401 20.02 -2.36 -1.23
C ASP A 401 18.81 -1.44 -1.34
N VAL A 402 18.49 -0.76 -0.25
CA VAL A 402 17.38 0.20 -0.19
C VAL A 402 17.86 1.45 0.50
N VAL A 403 17.70 2.58 -0.18
CA VAL A 403 17.99 3.93 0.31
C VAL A 403 16.67 4.67 0.41
N VAL A 404 16.42 5.34 1.53
CA VAL A 404 15.21 6.15 1.76
C VAL A 404 15.62 7.56 2.18
N ASP A 405 15.17 8.58 1.44
CA ASP A 405 15.59 9.98 1.59
C ASP A 405 17.12 10.08 1.74
N GLY A 406 17.87 9.35 0.90
CA GLY A 406 19.33 9.35 0.88
C GLY A 406 20.02 8.57 2.00
N ARG A 407 19.27 7.92 2.89
CA ARG A 407 19.83 7.10 3.98
C ARG A 407 19.74 5.62 3.64
N PRO A 408 20.84 4.85 3.72
CA PRO A 408 20.78 3.40 3.60
C PRO A 408 19.92 2.77 4.70
N VAL A 409 18.91 1.99 4.32
CA VAL A 409 18.01 1.24 5.22
C VAL A 409 18.30 -0.25 5.13
N VAL A 410 18.59 -0.75 3.92
CA VAL A 410 18.98 -2.13 3.65
C VAL A 410 20.28 -2.13 2.85
N THR A 411 21.20 -3.04 3.20
CA THR A 411 22.42 -3.30 2.42
C THR A 411 22.71 -4.78 2.36
N GLY A 412 22.97 -5.31 1.17
CA GLY A 412 23.17 -6.75 0.95
C GLY A 412 22.04 -7.64 1.49
N GLY A 413 20.79 -7.21 1.35
CA GLY A 413 19.60 -7.94 1.82
C GLY A 413 19.43 -7.96 3.34
N ARG A 414 20.15 -7.10 4.08
CA ARG A 414 20.08 -6.99 5.54
C ARG A 414 19.62 -5.60 5.96
N HIS A 415 18.62 -5.54 6.82
CA HIS A 415 18.12 -4.31 7.40
C HIS A 415 19.09 -3.79 8.48
N HIS A 416 19.43 -2.50 8.48
CA HIS A 416 20.44 -1.93 9.39
C HIS A 416 20.00 -1.87 10.85
N ALA A 417 18.73 -1.55 11.10
CA ALA A 417 18.21 -1.31 12.45
C ALA A 417 17.58 -2.54 13.15
N MET A 418 17.41 -3.68 12.46
CA MET A 418 16.69 -4.82 13.05
C MET A 418 16.93 -6.16 12.35
N ASP A 419 16.74 -7.24 13.12
CA ASP A 419 16.58 -8.60 12.60
C ASP A 419 15.08 -8.85 12.34
N VAL A 420 14.66 -8.58 11.11
CA VAL A 420 13.24 -8.64 10.71
C VAL A 420 12.64 -10.04 10.93
N PRO A 421 13.25 -11.16 10.48
CA PRO A 421 12.69 -12.49 10.72
C PRO A 421 12.52 -12.84 12.20
N ARG A 422 13.48 -12.47 13.05
CA ARG A 422 13.37 -12.70 14.50
C ARG A 422 12.23 -11.88 15.10
N LEU A 423 12.14 -10.58 14.79
CA LEU A 423 11.09 -9.72 15.31
C LEU A 423 9.70 -10.20 14.88
N LEU A 424 9.50 -10.52 13.60
CA LEU A 424 8.23 -11.05 13.10
C LEU A 424 7.80 -12.30 13.86
N ARG A 425 8.72 -13.23 14.16
CA ARG A 425 8.41 -14.43 14.93
C ARG A 425 7.92 -14.08 16.33
N GLU A 426 8.68 -13.24 17.05
CA GLU A 426 8.37 -12.85 18.42
C GLU A 426 7.03 -12.12 18.52
N THR A 427 6.79 -11.13 17.65
CA THR A 427 5.59 -10.28 17.71
C THR A 427 4.35 -11.03 17.24
N ILE A 428 4.45 -11.85 16.19
CA ILE A 428 3.32 -12.67 15.73
C ILE A 428 2.97 -13.74 16.76
N GLU A 429 3.95 -14.40 17.38
CA GLU A 429 3.67 -15.34 18.48
C GLU A 429 2.96 -14.65 19.65
N GLY A 430 3.36 -13.41 19.98
CA GLY A 430 2.77 -12.63 21.07
C GLY A 430 1.29 -12.29 20.87
N VAL A 431 0.85 -12.03 19.63
CA VAL A 431 -0.56 -11.70 19.34
C VAL A 431 -1.42 -12.95 19.05
N LEU A 432 -0.79 -14.08 18.74
CA LEU A 432 -1.48 -15.36 18.46
C LEU A 432 -1.67 -16.24 19.68
N ARG A 433 -0.82 -16.13 20.71
CA ARG A 433 -1.04 -16.79 22.01
C ARG A 433 -2.00 -15.99 22.87
#